data_AF-A0A3C0M7J5-F1
#
_entry.id   AF-A0A3C0M7J5-F1
#
_cell.length_a   1.000
_cell.length_b   1.000
_cell.length_c   1.000
_cell.angle_alpha   90.00
_cell.angle_beta   90.00
_cell.angle_gamma   90.00
#
_symmetry.space_group_name_H-M   'P 1'
#
loop_
_entity.id
_entity.type
_entity.pdbx_description
1 polymer ?
#
loop_
_entity_poly.entity_id
_entity_poly.type
_entity_poly.pdbx_seq_one_letter_code
_entity_poly.pdbx_strand_id
1 'polypeptide(L)' 'MFVYREEYYLGTKEPDIEDTAAHQKWKDKMERLTGKAEVLIEKHRHGPTGSVELGFEKQFTRFFNLAKEEFLPERSRS' A
#
# COMPACT_ATOMS: atom_id res chain seq x y z
N MET A 1 1.69 15.20 -8.10
CA MET A 1 1.10 13.91 -7.68
C MET A 1 2.08 12.85 -8.06
N PHE A 2 2.47 12.02 -7.10
CA PHE A 2 3.44 10.94 -7.29
C PHE A 2 2.87 9.65 -6.69
N VAL A 3 3.10 8.51 -7.33
CA VAL A 3 2.62 7.21 -6.86
C VAL A 3 3.83 6.39 -6.42
N TYR A 4 3.84 5.99 -5.16
CA TYR A 4 4.85 5.13 -4.56
C TYR A 4 4.28 3.73 -4.31
N ARG A 5 5.01 2.70 -4.73
CA ARG A 5 4.62 1.29 -4.57
C ARG A 5 5.76 0.52 -3.93
N GLU A 6 5.75 0.40 -2.61
CA GLU A 6 6.85 -0.24 -1.86
C GLU A 6 7.05 -1.71 -2.28
N GLU A 7 5.97 -2.44 -2.60
CA GLU A 7 6.03 -3.82 -3.08
C GLU A 7 6.89 -4.00 -4.34
N TYR A 8 6.99 -2.98 -5.21
CA TYR A 8 7.80 -3.05 -6.43
C TYR A 8 9.30 -3.07 -6.09
N TYR A 9 9.71 -2.25 -5.12
CA TYR A 9 11.10 -2.17 -4.67
C TYR A 9 11.49 -3.31 -3.72
N LEU A 10 10.52 -3.86 -2.98
CA LEU A 10 10.78 -4.99 -2.09
C LEU A 10 10.88 -6.30 -2.88
N GLY A 11 10.11 -6.46 -3.96
CA GLY A 11 10.19 -7.62 -4.85
C GLY A 11 11.56 -7.82 -5.49
N THR A 12 12.32 -6.75 -5.73
CA THR A 12 13.69 -6.84 -6.28
C THR A 12 14.75 -7.13 -5.22
N LYS A 13 14.39 -7.12 -3.93
CA LYS A 13 15.27 -7.35 -2.77
C LYS A 13 14.98 -8.68 -2.08
N GLU A 14 14.53 -9.67 -2.84
CA GLU A 14 14.33 -11.02 -2.33
C GLU A 14 15.67 -11.58 -1.81
N PRO A 15 15.76 -11.96 -0.53
CA PRO A 15 16.98 -12.55 0.05
C PRO A 15 17.12 -14.02 -0.39
N ASP A 16 18.35 -14.55 -0.26
CA ASP A 16 18.63 -15.96 -0.52
C ASP A 16 17.72 -16.87 0.33
N ILE A 17 17.22 -17.94 -0.28
CA ILE A 17 16.32 -18.89 0.35
C ILE A 17 17.01 -19.67 1.49
N GLU A 18 18.34 -19.79 1.44
CA GLU A 18 19.13 -20.43 2.50
C GLU A 18 19.10 -19.61 3.81
N ASP A 19 19.00 -18.28 3.72
CA ASP A 19 18.76 -17.42 4.89
C ASP A 19 17.26 -17.41 5.24
N THR A 20 16.83 -18.50 5.89
CA THR A 20 15.43 -18.73 6.25
C THR A 20 14.84 -17.59 7.09
N ALA A 21 15.63 -16.98 7.97
CA ALA A 21 15.16 -15.91 8.85
C ALA A 21 14.95 -14.60 8.09
N ALA A 22 15.88 -14.22 7.20
CA ALA A 22 15.71 -13.05 6.34
C ALA A 22 14.57 -13.25 5.34
N HIS A 23 14.48 -14.43 4.74
CA HIS A 23 13.45 -14.77 3.78
C HIS A 23 12.04 -14.76 4.41
N GLN A 24 11.89 -15.23 5.65
CA GLN A 24 10.60 -15.12 6.35
C GLN A 24 10.20 -13.66 6.61
N LYS A 25 11.13 -12.82 7.11
CA LYS A 25 10.86 -11.38 7.32
C LYS A 25 10.49 -10.67 6.02
N TRP A 26 11.15 -11.02 4.92
CA TRP A 26 10.84 -10.48 3.61
C TRP A 26 9.44 -10.90 3.15
N LYS A 27 9.07 -12.18 3.30
CA LYS A 27 7.72 -12.66 2.99
C LYS A 27 6.64 -11.95 3.80
N ASP A 28 6.82 -11.85 5.12
CA ASP A 28 5.88 -11.14 6.00
C ASP A 28 5.71 -9.68 5.58
N LYS A 29 6.81 -9.02 5.16
CA LYS A 29 6.76 -7.64 4.68
C LYS A 29 6.10 -7.53 3.31
N MET A 30 6.38 -8.45 2.39
CA MET A 30 5.72 -8.52 1.08
C MET A 30 4.22 -8.72 1.22
N GLU A 31 3.77 -9.60 2.10
CA GLU A 31 2.35 -9.86 2.35
C GLU A 31 1.62 -8.59 2.79
N ARG A 32 2.22 -7.81 3.70
CA ARG A 32 1.64 -6.55 4.19
C ARG A 32 1.55 -5.44 3.13
N LEU A 33 2.46 -5.44 2.16
CA LEU A 33 2.58 -4.41 1.12
C LEU A 33 1.92 -4.79 -0.20
N THR A 34 1.62 -6.07 -0.39
CA THR A 34 1.05 -6.58 -1.64
C THR A 34 -0.26 -5.87 -1.92
N GLY A 35 -0.37 -5.32 -3.13
CA GLY A 35 -1.57 -4.64 -3.58
C GLY A 35 -1.86 -3.32 -2.87
N LYS A 36 -0.86 -2.69 -2.25
CA LYS A 36 -0.96 -1.33 -1.70
C LYS A 36 -0.13 -0.34 -2.51
N ALA A 37 -0.61 0.90 -2.57
CA ALA A 37 0.08 2.03 -3.15
C ALA A 37 -0.16 3.28 -2.31
N GLU A 38 0.83 4.15 -2.23
CA GLU A 38 0.73 5.46 -1.60
C GLU A 38 0.76 6.55 -2.68
N VAL A 39 -0.20 7.46 -2.62
CA VAL A 39 -0.30 8.61 -3.53
C VAL A 39 0.06 9.87 -2.77
N LEU A 40 1.14 10.54 -3.19
CA LEU A 40 1.66 11.77 -2.62
C LEU A 40 1.15 12.97 -3.40
N ILE A 41 0.42 13.85 -2.71
CA ILE A 41 -0.18 15.08 -3.23
C ILE A 41 0.65 16.27 -2.73
N GLU A 42 1.69 16.63 -3.48
CA GLU A 42 2.59 17.74 -3.12
C GLU A 42 2.04 19.13 -3.50
N LYS A 43 1.13 19.20 -4.46
CA LYS A 43 0.56 20.47 -4.94
C LYS A 43 -0.94 20.37 -5.08
N HIS A 44 -1.64 21.23 -4.35
CA HIS A 44 -3.07 21.40 -4.43
C HIS A 44 -3.40 22.90 -4.36
N ARG A 45 -3.98 23.48 -5.43
CA ARG A 45 -4.12 24.95 -5.55
C ARG A 45 -5.12 25.57 -4.56
N HIS A 46 -6.07 24.76 -4.06
CA HIS A 46 -7.20 25.24 -3.26
C HIS A 46 -7.53 24.29 -2.10
N GLY A 47 -6.53 23.83 -1.36
CA GLY A 47 -6.77 22.82 -0.31
C GLY A 47 -5.51 22.06 0.11
N PRO A 48 -5.67 21.04 0.96
CA PRO A 48 -4.55 20.41 1.64
C PRO A 48 -3.73 19.50 0.72
N THR A 49 -2.43 19.43 1.02
CA THR A 49 -1.49 18.44 0.52
C THR A 49 -1.39 17.28 1.50
N GLY A 50 -0.86 16.13 1.08
CA GLY A 50 -0.67 14.97 1.96
C GLY A 50 -0.44 13.69 1.19
N SER A 51 -0.57 12.55 1.87
CA SER A 51 -0.55 11.23 1.23
C SER A 51 -1.84 10.46 1.46
N VAL A 52 -2.18 9.60 0.50
CA VAL A 52 -3.35 8.73 0.55
C VAL A 52 -2.93 7.31 0.22
N GLU A 53 -3.26 6.37 1.10
CA GLU A 53 -3.06 4.94 0.85
C GLU A 53 -4.25 4.38 0.07
N LEU A 54 -3.96 3.72 -1.06
CA LEU A 54 -4.91 3.09 -1.95
C LEU A 54 -4.54 1.63 -2.20
N GLY A 55 -5.54 0.85 -2.58
CA GLY A 55 -5.36 -0.51 -3.06
C GLY A 55 -4.94 -0.44 -4.52
N PHE A 56 -4.07 -1.35 -4.93
CA PHE A 56 -3.57 -1.43 -6.30
C PHE A 56 -3.67 -2.85 -6.85
N GLU A 57 -4.34 -2.98 -7.98
CA GLU A 57 -4.56 -4.25 -8.64
C GLU A 57 -3.68 -4.34 -9.90
N LYS A 58 -2.55 -5.07 -9.78
CA LYS A 58 -1.50 -5.15 -10.82
C LYS A 58 -2.03 -5.59 -12.18
N GLN A 59 -2.91 -6.59 -12.21
CA GLN A 59 -3.41 -7.19 -13.46
C GLN A 59 -4.18 -6.20 -14.33
N PHE A 60 -4.80 -5.17 -13.73
CA PHE A 60 -5.58 -4.15 -14.44
C PHE A 60 -4.97 -2.75 -14.34
N THR A 61 -3.82 -2.61 -13.65
CA THR A 61 -3.23 -1.30 -13.32
C THR A 61 -4.26 -0.36 -12.68
N ARG A 62 -5.08 -0.89 -11.77
CA ARG A 62 -6.25 -0.18 -11.22
C ARG A 62 -6.04 0.17 -9.75
N PHE A 63 -6.38 1.40 -9.38
CA PHE A 63 -6.44 1.84 -7.98
C PHE A 63 -7.86 1.73 -7.45
N PHE A 64 -8.01 1.34 -6.19
CA PHE A 64 -9.30 1.30 -5.49
C PHE A 64 -9.14 1.81 -4.06
N ASN A 65 -10.25 2.27 -3.46
CA ASN A 65 -10.23 2.73 -2.08
C ASN A 65 -9.99 1.56 -1.14
N LEU A 66 -8.96 1.64 -0.32
CA LEU A 66 -8.85 0.77 0.85
C LEU A 66 -9.87 1.30 1.86
N ALA A 67 -10.77 0.44 2.32
CA ALA A 67 -11.65 0.78 3.43
C ALA A 67 -10.77 0.97 4.67
N LYS A 68 -10.42 2.22 5.00
CA LYS A 68 -9.88 2.55 6.31
C LYS A 68 -11.05 2.50 7.30
N GLU A 69 -10.87 1.82 8.42
CA GLU A 69 -11.91 1.69 9.47
C GLU A 69 -12.48 3.05 9.90
N GLU A 70 -11.69 4.11 9.79
CA GLU A 70 -12.07 5.52 10.07
C GLU A 70 -13.20 6.07 9.19
N PHE A 71 -13.47 5.46 8.03
CA PHE A 71 -14.56 5.84 7.12
C PHE A 71 -15.72 4.82 7.09
N LEU A 72 -15.71 3.82 7.98
CA LEU A 72 -16.88 2.97 8.15
C LEU A 72 -17.97 3.79 8.84
N PRO A 73 -19.16 3.95 8.24
CA PRO A 73 -20.27 4.58 8.95
C PRO A 73 -20.51 3.80 10.24
N GLU A 74 -20.66 4.53 11.34
CA GLU A 74 -20.94 3.97 12.66
C GLU A 74 -22.09 2.97 12.51
N ARG A 75 -21.77 1.67 12.59
CA ARG A 75 -22.80 0.63 12.54
C ARG A 75 -23.60 0.80 13.81
N SER A 76 -24.66 1.60 13.72
CA SER A 76 -25.76 1.69 14.67
C SER A 76 -26.15 0.25 15.01
N ARG A 77 -25.68 -0.22 16.16
CA ARG A 77 -26.15 -1.46 16.77
C ARG A 77 -27.60 -1.20 17.17
N SER A 78 -28.54 -1.76 16.41
CA SER A 78 -29.93 -1.94 16.83
C SER A 78 -30.02 -2.99 17.92
#